data_AF-A0A833UDM2-F1
#
_entry.id   AF-A0A833UDM2-F1
#
_cell.length_a   1.000
_cell.length_b   1.000
_cell.length_c   1.000
_cell.angle_alpha   90.00
_cell.angle_beta   90.00
_cell.angle_gamma   90.00
#
_symmetry.space_group_name_H-M   'P 1'
#
loop_
_entity.id
_entity.type
_entity.pdbx_description
1 polymer ?
#
loop_
_entity_poly.entity_id
_entity_poly.type
_entity_poly.pdbx_seq_one_letter_code
_entity_poly.pdbx_strand_id
1 'polypeptide(L)' 'MNLSMFKNGVVGVALSCLASFSYAEGKAIGGVSLGATRVIYPVGAKQVSLSVINHSKKDRYLISSWV' A
#
# COMPACT_ATOMS: atom_id res chain seq x y z
N MET A 1 12.16 -16.90 45.30
CA MET A 1 12.45 -16.49 43.90
C MET A 1 12.85 -15.02 43.93
N ASN A 2 14.00 -14.64 43.37
CA ASN A 2 14.51 -13.27 43.51
C ASN A 2 13.67 -12.28 42.66
N LEU A 3 13.05 -11.28 43.29
CA LEU A 3 12.13 -10.33 42.65
C LEU A 3 12.80 -9.53 41.52
N SER A 4 14.13 -9.35 41.58
CA SER A 4 14.90 -8.70 40.51
C SER A 4 14.95 -9.54 39.22
N MET A 5 15.01 -10.86 39.34
CA MET A 5 14.99 -11.78 38.18
C MET A 5 13.63 -11.77 37.49
N PHE A 6 12.54 -11.70 38.26
CA PHE A 6 11.19 -11.61 37.71
C PHE A 6 10.95 -10.28 36.97
N LYS A 7 11.39 -9.15 37.54
CA LYS A 7 11.30 -7.84 36.87
C LYS A 7 12.08 -7.80 35.56
N ASN A 8 13.29 -8.36 35.56
CA ASN A 8 14.13 -8.40 34.35
C ASN A 8 13.55 -9.36 33.29
N GLY A 9 12.95 -10.48 33.71
CA GLY A 9 12.24 -11.39 32.82
C GLY A 9 11.02 -10.75 32.16
N VAL A 10 10.19 -10.03 32.92
CA VAL A 10 9.03 -9.30 32.39
C VAL A 10 9.44 -8.20 31.42
N VAL A 11 10.51 -7.46 31.71
CA VAL A 11 11.06 -6.44 30.80
C VAL A 11 11.57 -7.08 29.50
N GLY A 12 12.27 -8.22 29.58
CA GLY A 12 12.75 -8.94 28.40
C GLY A 12 11.62 -9.45 27.49
N VAL A 13 10.56 -10.01 28.08
CA VAL A 13 9.39 -10.47 27.34
C VAL A 13 8.65 -9.29 26.70
N ALA A 14 8.44 -8.20 27.43
CA ALA A 14 7.80 -6.99 26.88
C ALA A 14 8.59 -6.39 25.71
N LEU A 15 9.92 -6.35 25.80
CA LEU A 15 10.78 -5.86 24.71
C LEU A 15 10.71 -6.77 23.47
N SER A 16 10.64 -8.09 23.67
CA SER A 16 10.51 -9.07 22.57
C SER A 16 9.17 -8.98 21.84
N CYS A 17 8.07 -8.72 22.57
CA CYS A 17 6.75 -8.51 21.97
C CYS A 17 6.70 -7.21 21.15
N LEU A 18 7.30 -6.12 21.63
CA LEU A 18 7.33 -4.84 20.92
C LEU A 18 8.13 -4.92 19.61
N ALA A 19 9.23 -5.67 19.58
CA ALA A 19 10.03 -5.87 18.37
C ALA A 19 9.27 -6.61 17.24
N SER A 20 8.27 -7.42 17.59
CA SER A 20 7.48 -8.20 16.62
C SER A 20 6.51 -7.33 15.80
N PHE A 21 6.13 -6.15 16.31
CA PHE A 21 5.23 -5.21 15.60
C PHE A 21 5.96 -4.30 14.60
N SER A 22 7.29 -4.21 14.66
CA SER A 22 8.08 -3.29 13.82
C SER A 22 8.28 -3.77 12.37
N TYR A 23 7.84 -4.98 12.02
CA TYR A 23 8.07 -5.58 10.70
C TYR A 23 6.83 -5.67 9.79
N ALA A 24 5.76 -4.94 10.11
CA ALA A 24 4.62 -4.80 9.19
C ALA A 24 4.88 -3.70 8.14
N GLU A 25 5.98 -3.80 7.38
CA GLU A 25 6.06 -3.05 6.12
C GLU A 25 5.14 -3.73 5.11
N GLY A 26 3.90 -3.26 5.04
CA GLY A 26 3.02 -3.54 3.91
C GLY A 26 3.70 -2.99 2.66
N LYS A 27 4.42 -3.86 1.93
CA LYS A 27 4.88 -3.57 0.58
C LYS A 27 3.63 -3.39 -0.28
N ALA A 28 3.10 -2.17 -0.30
CA ALA A 28 2.06 -1.79 -1.25
C ALA A 28 2.69 -1.99 -2.63
N ILE A 29 2.28 -3.07 -3.30
CA ILE A 29 2.64 -3.34 -4.68
C ILE A 29 1.98 -2.22 -5.48
N GLY A 30 2.74 -1.16 -5.74
CA GLY A 30 2.29 -0.04 -6.56
C GLY A 30 2.03 -0.54 -7.98
N GLY A 31 1.13 0.14 -8.70
CA GLY A 31 0.76 -0.23 -10.07
C GLY A 31 -0.07 0.86 -10.73
N VAL A 32 -0.54 0.59 -11.94
CA VAL A 32 -1.39 1.52 -12.70
C VAL A 32 -2.86 1.12 -12.54
N SER A 33 -3.71 2.07 -12.14
CA SER A 33 -5.16 1.89 -12.05
C SER A 33 -5.90 2.84 -13.00
N LEU A 34 -7.12 2.47 -13.36
CA LEU A 34 -8.04 3.33 -14.12
C LEU A 34 -9.07 3.96 -13.16
N GLY A 35 -9.50 5.18 -13.47
CA GLY A 35 -10.48 5.91 -12.66
C GLY A 35 -11.91 5.33 -12.69
N ALA A 36 -12.18 4.41 -13.62
CA ALA A 36 -13.47 3.73 -13.74
C ALA A 36 -13.30 2.33 -14.36
N THR A 37 -14.29 1.46 -14.17
CA THR A 37 -14.33 0.12 -14.78
C THR A 37 -14.99 0.10 -16.17
N ARG A 38 -15.63 1.19 -16.56
CA ARG A 38 -16.23 1.39 -17.89
C ARG A 38 -16.27 2.87 -18.24
N VAL A 39 -16.20 3.17 -19.53
CA VAL A 39 -16.39 4.52 -20.08
C VAL A 39 -17.68 4.51 -20.89
N ILE A 40 -18.65 5.33 -20.50
CA ILE A 40 -19.86 5.57 -21.30
C ILE A 40 -19.58 6.80 -22.16
N TYR A 41 -19.72 6.67 -23.48
CA TYR A 41 -19.60 7.76 -24.42
C TYR A 41 -21.00 8.21 -24.87
N PRO A 42 -21.52 9.35 -24.36
CA PRO A 42 -22.84 9.81 -24.74
C PRO A 42 -22.90 10.21 -26.22
N VAL A 43 -24.05 9.97 -26.86
CA VAL A 43 -24.30 10.47 -28.22
C VAL A 43 -24.19 11.99 -28.24
N GLY A 44 -23.44 12.52 -29.21
CA GLY A 44 -23.20 13.96 -29.38
C GLY A 44 -22.08 14.54 -28.52
N ALA A 45 -21.49 13.76 -27.60
CA ALA A 45 -20.28 14.19 -26.91
C ALA A 45 -19.11 14.26 -27.91
N LYS A 46 -18.21 15.24 -27.75
CA LYS A 46 -16.99 15.35 -28.57
C LYS A 46 -15.86 14.44 -28.05
N GLN A 47 -15.80 14.24 -26.74
CA GLN A 47 -14.79 13.43 -26.08
C GLN A 47 -15.27 12.98 -24.70
N VAL A 48 -14.65 11.92 -24.18
CA VAL A 48 -14.75 11.50 -22.78
C VAL A 48 -13.35 11.21 -22.27
N SER A 49 -13.07 11.60 -21.03
CA SER A 49 -11.77 11.40 -20.38
C SER A 49 -11.79 10.17 -19.48
N LEU A 50 -10.70 9.40 -19.47
CA LEU A 50 -10.48 8.31 -18.52
C LEU A 50 -9.16 8.56 -17.78
N SER A 51 -9.23 8.65 -16.45
CA SER A 51 -8.05 8.86 -15.61
C SER A 51 -7.18 7.60 -15.54
N VAL A 52 -5.86 7.79 -15.64
CA VAL A 52 -4.84 6.76 -15.44
C VAL A 52 -3.96 7.18 -14.27
N ILE A 53 -3.84 6.33 -13.24
CA ILE A 53 -3.18 6.69 -11.98
C ILE A 53 -2.04 5.70 -11.71
N ASN A 54 -0.82 6.20 -11.56
CA ASN A 54 0.32 5.42 -11.08
C ASN A 54 0.43 5.53 -9.56
N HIS A 55 0.19 4.43 -8.85
CA HIS A 55 0.32 4.34 -7.39
C HIS A 55 1.74 3.96 -6.94
N SER A 56 2.65 3.61 -7.85
CA SER A 56 4.04 3.37 -7.47
C SER A 56 4.73 4.69 -7.12
N LYS A 57 5.33 4.73 -5.92
CA LYS A 57 6.15 5.86 -5.46
C LYS A 57 7.56 5.83 -6.05
N LYS A 58 7.99 4.69 -6.62
CA LYS A 58 9.37 4.46 -7.07
C LYS A 58 9.45 4.23 -8.57
N ASP A 59 8.47 3.55 -9.15
CA ASP A 59 8.51 3.09 -10.53
C ASP A 59 7.77 4.05 -11.46
N ARG A 60 8.33 4.22 -12.66
CA ARG A 60 7.71 4.96 -13.76
C ARG A 60 7.31 3.97 -14.85
N TYR A 61 6.06 4.05 -15.27
CA TYR A 61 5.51 3.18 -16.31
C TYR A 61 5.31 3.99 -17.59
N LEU A 62 5.67 3.40 -18.73
CA LEU A 62 5.22 3.87 -20.02
C LEU A 62 3.75 3.50 -20.17
N ILE A 63 2.90 4.46 -20.51
CA ILE A 63 1.49 4.20 -20.81
C ILE A 63 1.34 4.17 -22.33
N SER A 64 0.90 3.03 -22.86
CA SER A 64 0.55 2.86 -24.27
C SER A 64 -0.92 2.46 -24.35
N SER A 65 -1.72 3.29 -25.02
CA SER A 65 -3.17 3.12 -25.11
C SER A 65 -3.60 3.11 -26.58
N TRP A 66 -4.49 2.19 -26.92
CA TRP A 66 -5.17 2.07 -28.21
C TRP A 66 -6.64 1.72 -27.96
N VAL A 67 -7.48 1.87 -29.00
CA VAL A 67 -8.90 1.47 -28.98
C VAL A 67 -9.10 0.38 -30.02
#